data_AF-A0A2N2F4R8-F1
#
_entry.id   AF-A0A2N2F4R8-F1
#
_cell.length_a   1.000
_cell.length_b   1.000
_cell.length_c   1.000
_cell.angle_alpha   90.00
_cell.angle_beta   90.00
_cell.angle_gamma   90.00
#
_symmetry.space_group_name_H-M   'P 1'
#
loop_
_entity.id
_entity.type
_entity.pdbx_description
1 polymer ?
#
loop_
_entity_poly.entity_id
_entity_poly.type
_entity_poly.pdbx_seq_one_letter_code
_entity_poly.pdbx_strand_id
1 'polypeptide(L)'
;MTIKIHLSLLFATGLLMLPLAAMDSATELQKNLATLDSTHRAIQEHKTAIHKALSATQNLEDAEESVSPHLGKLSDTLTVATQSLQLPQDKAQLDELLNSMAEFYLFEDITPETYRANIATFFAKLEEFLQNVKITLQEKIAQIAPPAQEQKPQSLQQAKQQAIKNKIANIRSNFNKLKGQLEGIANMPAFLWQQDTVGASRNQTLTSFRINVLNRLSEVAVDETDQETLQSIRENELSCLYHPADDPFNRRRGDVKRLFDALDSFIDTLERKAAQ
;
A
#
# COMPACT_ATOMS: atom_id res chain seq x y z
N MET A 1 65.04 -31.09 24.51
CA MET A 1 63.93 -30.14 24.74
C MET A 1 63.20 -29.87 23.42
N THR A 2 62.03 -30.46 23.19
CA THR A 2 60.80 -29.79 22.72
C THR A 2 59.65 -30.81 22.71
N ILE A 3 58.57 -30.47 23.41
CA ILE A 3 57.26 -31.15 23.37
C ILE A 3 56.44 -30.52 22.24
N LYS A 4 55.62 -31.30 21.52
CA LYS A 4 54.30 -30.89 20.95
C LYS A 4 53.54 -32.17 20.49
N ILE A 5 52.73 -32.75 21.38
CA ILE A 5 51.24 -32.67 21.47
C ILE A 5 50.52 -33.40 20.31
N HIS A 6 49.92 -34.55 20.64
CA HIS A 6 48.74 -35.07 19.94
C HIS A 6 47.50 -34.29 20.41
N LEU A 7 46.72 -33.76 19.46
CA LEU A 7 45.33 -33.32 19.64
C LEU A 7 44.57 -33.81 18.40
N SER A 8 43.96 -34.99 18.46
CA SER A 8 42.58 -35.20 18.93
C SER A 8 41.56 -34.48 18.04
N LEU A 9 41.00 -35.24 17.10
CA LEU A 9 39.58 -35.62 17.19
C LEU A 9 38.67 -34.56 17.84
N LEU A 10 38.42 -33.45 17.15
CA LEU A 10 37.32 -32.52 17.44
C LEU A 10 36.66 -32.02 16.15
N PHE A 11 36.66 -32.86 15.11
CA PHE A 11 35.91 -32.62 13.87
C PHE A 11 34.45 -33.11 13.93
N ALA A 12 33.96 -33.60 15.08
CA ALA A 12 32.69 -34.34 15.17
C ALA A 12 31.63 -33.77 16.13
N THR A 13 31.79 -32.58 16.72
CA THR A 13 30.76 -32.02 17.63
C THR A 13 30.38 -30.56 17.39
N GLY A 14 31.10 -29.82 16.54
CA GLY A 14 30.71 -28.46 16.14
C GLY A 14 29.71 -28.39 14.96
N LEU A 15 29.66 -29.43 14.13
CA LEU A 15 28.81 -29.46 12.93
C LEU A 15 27.39 -30.00 13.18
N LEU A 16 27.12 -30.56 14.36
CA LEU A 16 25.83 -31.18 14.73
C LEU A 16 24.96 -30.29 15.64
N MET A 17 25.36 -29.04 15.88
CA MET A 17 24.57 -28.04 16.62
C MET A 17 23.97 -26.95 15.71
N LEU A 18 24.14 -27.05 14.39
CA LEU A 18 23.67 -26.06 13.41
C LEU A 18 22.34 -26.37 12.65
N PRO A 19 21.47 -27.33 13.04
CA PRO A 19 20.08 -27.32 12.56
C PRO A 19 19.09 -26.66 13.54
N LEU A 20 19.36 -26.72 14.85
CA LEU A 20 18.34 -26.43 15.86
C LEU A 20 17.98 -24.94 15.97
N ALA A 21 18.96 -24.03 15.91
CA ALA A 21 18.71 -22.60 15.96
C ALA A 21 17.97 -22.05 14.71
N ALA A 22 18.15 -22.68 13.55
CA ALA A 22 17.43 -22.33 12.32
C ALA A 22 16.00 -22.89 12.31
N MET A 23 15.78 -24.06 12.91
CA MET A 23 14.44 -24.67 13.03
C MET A 23 13.55 -23.92 14.03
N ASP A 24 14.10 -23.44 15.15
CA ASP A 24 13.36 -22.59 16.09
C ASP A 24 12.97 -21.25 15.44
N SER A 25 13.89 -20.64 14.68
CA SER A 25 13.63 -19.40 13.94
C SER A 25 12.59 -19.56 12.82
N ALA A 26 12.64 -20.66 12.04
CA ALA A 26 11.64 -20.93 11.00
C ALA A 26 10.24 -21.20 11.59
N THR A 27 10.18 -21.92 12.72
CA THR A 27 8.93 -22.24 13.41
C THR A 27 8.30 -20.99 14.02
N GLU A 28 9.12 -20.10 14.60
CA GLU A 28 8.68 -18.81 15.13
C GLU A 28 8.21 -17.87 14.01
N LEU A 29 8.91 -17.82 12.88
CA LEU A 29 8.47 -17.05 11.70
C LEU A 29 7.18 -17.59 11.07
N GLN A 30 7.02 -18.91 11.00
CA GLN A 30 5.75 -19.54 10.56
C GLN A 30 4.60 -19.23 11.51
N LYS A 31 4.86 -19.22 12.83
CA LYS A 31 3.89 -18.80 13.83
C LYS A 31 3.50 -17.33 13.64
N ASN A 32 4.48 -16.45 13.34
CA ASN A 32 4.21 -15.04 13.06
C ASN A 32 3.38 -14.84 11.78
N LEU A 33 3.63 -15.65 10.73
CA LEU A 33 2.82 -15.64 9.52
C LEU A 33 1.38 -16.10 9.78
N ALA A 34 1.20 -17.16 10.57
CA ALA A 34 -0.14 -17.64 10.95
C ALA A 34 -0.90 -16.61 11.80
N THR A 35 -0.22 -15.94 12.74
CA THR A 35 -0.78 -14.83 13.51
C THR A 35 -1.19 -13.69 12.58
N LEU A 36 -0.33 -13.30 11.63
CA LEU A 36 -0.64 -12.25 10.66
C LEU A 36 -1.83 -12.59 9.76
N ASP A 37 -1.96 -13.84 9.32
CA ASP A 37 -3.12 -14.29 8.54
C ASP A 37 -4.43 -14.24 9.36
N SER A 38 -4.37 -14.60 10.64
CA SER A 38 -5.52 -14.47 11.55
C SER A 38 -5.90 -13.01 11.81
N THR A 39 -4.89 -12.14 12.00
CA THR A 39 -5.05 -10.69 12.14
C THR A 39 -5.66 -10.09 10.88
N HIS A 40 -5.18 -10.48 9.69
CA HIS A 40 -5.73 -9.99 8.44
C HIS A 40 -7.22 -10.32 8.31
N ARG A 41 -7.63 -11.53 8.71
CA ARG A 41 -9.05 -11.93 8.70
C ARG A 41 -9.88 -11.10 9.67
N ALA A 42 -9.40 -10.88 10.91
CA ALA A 42 -10.07 -10.03 11.89
C ALA A 42 -10.21 -8.57 11.40
N ILE A 43 -9.19 -8.04 10.73
CA ILE A 43 -9.22 -6.70 10.13
C ILE A 43 -10.26 -6.60 9.02
N GLN A 44 -10.39 -7.63 8.17
CA GLN A 44 -11.44 -7.67 7.14
C GLN A 44 -12.85 -7.71 7.74
N GLU A 45 -13.04 -8.44 8.84
CA GLU A 45 -14.30 -8.46 9.57
C GLU A 45 -14.63 -7.07 10.13
N HIS A 46 -13.66 -6.39 10.75
CA HIS A 46 -13.82 -5.01 11.24
C HIS A 46 -14.07 -4.01 10.12
N LYS A 47 -13.35 -4.10 8.99
CA LYS A 47 -13.59 -3.28 7.80
C LYS A 47 -15.02 -3.42 7.28
N THR A 48 -15.51 -4.66 7.21
CA THR A 48 -16.88 -4.95 6.76
C THR A 48 -17.91 -4.38 7.74
N ALA A 49 -17.69 -4.54 9.04
CA ALA A 49 -18.57 -4.00 10.07
C ALA A 49 -18.61 -2.46 10.05
N ILE A 50 -17.45 -1.81 9.91
CA ILE A 50 -17.32 -0.35 9.79
C ILE A 50 -18.00 0.15 8.53
N HIS A 51 -17.80 -0.52 7.39
CA HIS A 51 -18.45 -0.14 6.14
C HIS A 51 -19.98 -0.26 6.24
N LYS A 52 -20.48 -1.30 6.91
CA LYS A 52 -21.91 -1.49 7.16
C LYS A 52 -22.47 -0.43 8.12
N ALA A 53 -21.74 -0.10 9.19
CA ALA A 53 -22.09 0.95 10.13
C ALA A 53 -22.19 2.32 9.43
N LEU A 54 -21.16 2.69 8.67
CA LEU A 54 -21.16 3.91 7.86
C LEU A 54 -22.33 3.93 6.88
N SER A 55 -22.59 2.84 6.16
CA SER A 55 -23.67 2.80 5.17
C SER A 55 -25.08 2.91 5.78
N ALA A 56 -25.23 2.60 7.07
CA ALA A 56 -26.49 2.66 7.79
C ALA A 56 -26.79 4.04 8.41
N THR A 57 -25.78 4.91 8.54
CA THR A 57 -25.90 6.21 9.20
C THR A 57 -25.96 7.33 8.16
N GLN A 58 -26.66 8.42 8.48
CA GLN A 58 -26.85 9.57 7.58
C GLN A 58 -26.15 10.85 8.07
N ASN A 59 -25.97 10.99 9.39
CA ASN A 59 -25.25 12.10 10.00
C ASN A 59 -23.91 11.59 10.60
N LEU A 60 -23.05 12.53 10.98
CA LEU A 60 -21.71 12.24 11.49
C LEU A 60 -21.74 11.61 12.89
N GLU A 61 -22.59 12.11 13.78
CA GLU A 61 -22.70 11.67 15.17
C GLU A 61 -23.06 10.17 15.25
N ASP A 62 -24.10 9.74 14.54
CA ASP A 62 -24.49 8.33 14.47
C ASP A 62 -23.40 7.46 13.81
N ALA A 63 -22.69 8.01 12.82
CA ALA A 63 -21.59 7.33 12.16
C ALA A 63 -20.42 7.09 13.12
N GLU A 64 -20.04 8.09 13.91
CA GLU A 64 -18.98 8.00 14.90
C GLU A 64 -19.35 7.03 16.03
N GLU A 65 -20.57 7.10 16.55
CA GLU A 65 -21.06 6.18 17.59
C GLU A 65 -21.06 4.73 17.10
N SER A 66 -21.49 4.50 15.86
CA SER A 66 -21.57 3.16 15.27
C SER A 66 -20.20 2.60 14.86
N VAL A 67 -19.24 3.45 14.54
CA VAL A 67 -17.91 3.05 14.04
C VAL A 67 -16.87 2.93 15.17
N SER A 68 -16.95 3.77 16.21
CA SER A 68 -16.01 3.79 17.35
C SER A 68 -15.73 2.42 17.98
N PRO A 69 -16.75 1.58 18.29
CA PRO A 69 -16.52 0.26 18.88
C PRO A 69 -15.70 -0.68 17.98
N HIS A 70 -15.80 -0.51 16.66
CA HIS A 70 -15.06 -1.31 15.69
C HIS A 70 -13.64 -0.79 15.49
N LEU A 71 -13.43 0.53 15.51
CA LEU A 71 -12.09 1.12 15.45
C LEU A 71 -11.29 0.81 16.72
N GLY A 72 -11.92 0.80 17.89
CA GLY A 72 -11.29 0.38 19.15
C GLY A 72 -10.79 -1.07 19.08
N LYS A 73 -11.66 -2.00 18.67
CA LYS A 73 -11.29 -3.41 18.49
C LYS A 73 -10.22 -3.63 17.42
N LEU A 74 -10.25 -2.82 16.35
CA LEU A 74 -9.23 -2.83 15.32
C LEU A 74 -7.88 -2.38 15.87
N SER A 75 -7.85 -1.31 16.68
CA SER A 75 -6.66 -0.84 17.38
C SER A 75 -6.07 -1.92 18.30
N ASP A 76 -6.91 -2.60 19.09
CA ASP A 76 -6.49 -3.69 19.96
C ASP A 76 -5.90 -4.86 19.15
N THR A 77 -6.60 -5.25 18.08
CA THR A 77 -6.17 -6.33 17.16
C THR A 77 -4.82 -6.01 16.52
N LEU A 78 -4.62 -4.76 16.08
CA LEU A 78 -3.36 -4.30 15.52
C LEU A 78 -2.26 -4.29 16.56
N THR A 79 -2.52 -3.76 17.76
CA THR A 79 -1.54 -3.72 18.87
C THR A 79 -1.03 -5.12 19.24
N VAL A 80 -1.94 -6.10 19.34
CA VAL A 80 -1.59 -7.51 19.60
C VAL A 80 -0.77 -8.10 18.45
N ALA A 81 -1.12 -7.77 17.20
CA ALA A 81 -0.36 -8.20 16.04
C ALA A 81 1.06 -7.61 16.02
N THR A 82 1.22 -6.32 16.35
CA THR A 82 2.54 -5.65 16.42
C THR A 82 3.43 -6.26 17.48
N GLN A 83 2.87 -6.60 18.64
CA GLN A 83 3.63 -7.27 19.72
C GLN A 83 4.10 -8.68 19.32
N SER A 84 3.35 -9.33 18.42
CA SER A 84 3.69 -10.65 17.90
C SER A 84 4.68 -10.58 16.74
N LEU A 85 4.74 -9.47 16.01
CA LEU A 85 5.64 -9.23 14.89
C LEU A 85 6.96 -8.61 15.42
N GLN A 86 8.01 -9.42 15.57
CA GLN A 86 9.34 -8.95 15.97
C GLN A 86 10.08 -8.19 14.83
N LEU A 87 9.42 -7.22 14.19
CA LEU A 87 9.97 -6.40 13.10
C LEU A 87 9.97 -4.91 13.53
N PRO A 88 11.11 -4.37 14.02
CA PRO A 88 11.18 -3.03 14.62
C PRO A 88 10.79 -1.88 13.68
N GLN A 89 11.06 -2.01 12.37
CA GLN A 89 10.71 -0.99 11.37
C GLN A 89 9.21 -0.94 11.08
N ASP A 90 8.53 -2.09 11.14
CA ASP A 90 7.10 -2.22 10.84
C ASP A 90 6.23 -1.67 11.99
N LYS A 91 6.77 -1.68 13.22
CA LYS A 91 6.11 -1.08 14.38
C LYS A 91 5.95 0.44 14.24
N ALA A 92 6.97 1.15 13.79
CA ALA A 92 6.91 2.61 13.63
C ALA A 92 5.89 3.04 12.56
N GLN A 93 5.82 2.29 11.45
CA GLN A 93 4.84 2.53 10.38
C GLN A 93 3.41 2.21 10.85
N LEU A 94 3.24 1.18 11.67
CA LEU A 94 1.93 0.86 12.25
C LEU A 94 1.49 1.87 13.31
N ASP A 95 2.41 2.36 14.14
CA ASP A 95 2.14 3.44 15.09
C ASP A 95 1.75 4.74 14.35
N GLU A 96 2.39 5.05 13.22
CA GLU A 96 2.01 6.17 12.35
C GLU A 96 0.60 5.98 11.73
N LEU A 97 0.28 4.77 11.27
CA LEU A 97 -1.06 4.44 10.77
C LEU A 97 -2.13 4.56 11.87
N LEU A 98 -1.84 4.09 13.08
CA LEU A 98 -2.74 4.21 14.23
C LEU A 98 -2.90 5.66 14.69
N ASN A 99 -1.84 6.47 14.67
CA ASN A 99 -1.93 7.90 14.96
C ASN A 99 -2.75 8.64 13.90
N SER A 100 -2.60 8.28 12.63
CA SER A 100 -3.44 8.84 11.55
C SER A 100 -4.93 8.52 11.72
N MET A 101 -5.26 7.43 12.43
CA MET A 101 -6.62 7.08 12.79
C MET A 101 -7.17 7.95 13.94
N ALA A 102 -6.33 8.29 14.92
CA ALA A 102 -6.71 9.17 16.02
C ALA A 102 -6.96 10.61 15.55
N GLU A 103 -6.24 11.05 14.52
CA GLU A 103 -6.41 12.36 13.90
C GLU A 103 -7.76 12.55 13.19
N PHE A 104 -8.50 11.47 12.91
CA PHE A 104 -9.85 11.57 12.33
C PHE A 104 -10.87 12.26 13.24
N TYR A 105 -10.60 12.31 14.55
CA TYR A 105 -11.48 12.92 15.56
C TYR A 105 -11.10 14.36 15.93
N LEU A 106 -10.01 14.91 15.36
CA LEU A 106 -9.43 16.18 15.80
C LEU A 106 -9.85 17.40 14.98
N PHE A 107 -10.72 17.24 13.98
CA PHE A 107 -11.18 18.34 13.14
C PHE A 107 -12.60 18.77 13.55
N GLU A 108 -12.74 20.01 14.02
CA GLU A 108 -14.03 20.59 14.44
C GLU A 108 -15.07 20.69 13.31
N ASP A 109 -14.67 20.55 12.03
CA ASP A 109 -15.52 20.70 10.85
C ASP A 109 -15.38 19.54 9.83
N ILE A 110 -15.45 18.28 10.26
CA ILE A 110 -15.52 17.13 9.33
C ILE A 110 -16.96 16.91 8.84
N THR A 111 -17.12 16.68 7.53
CA THR A 111 -18.39 16.21 6.95
C THR A 111 -18.49 14.68 6.99
N PRO A 112 -19.70 14.10 7.01
CA PRO A 112 -19.89 12.65 6.93
C PRO A 112 -19.18 12.01 5.72
N GLU A 113 -19.14 12.70 4.58
CA GLU A 113 -18.45 12.26 3.36
C GLU A 113 -16.93 12.23 3.56
N THR A 114 -16.36 13.28 4.16
CA THR A 114 -14.92 13.34 4.47
C THR A 114 -14.53 12.26 5.48
N TYR A 115 -15.35 12.04 6.52
CA TYR A 115 -15.15 10.98 7.50
C TYR A 115 -15.10 9.59 6.83
N ARG A 116 -16.05 9.30 5.93
CA ARG A 116 -16.08 8.03 5.17
C ARG A 116 -14.86 7.87 4.25
N ALA A 117 -14.46 8.94 3.56
CA ALA A 117 -13.31 8.92 2.67
C ALA A 117 -12.00 8.67 3.43
N ASN A 118 -11.86 9.25 4.61
CA ASN A 118 -10.70 9.07 5.49
C ASN A 118 -10.62 7.63 5.99
N ILE A 119 -11.73 7.05 6.46
CA ILE A 119 -11.80 5.64 6.87
C ILE A 119 -11.45 4.71 5.71
N ALA A 120 -11.96 4.96 4.50
CA ALA A 120 -11.63 4.16 3.33
C ALA A 120 -10.13 4.23 2.98
N THR A 121 -9.53 5.43 3.09
CA THR A 121 -8.10 5.66 2.86
C THR A 121 -7.25 4.96 3.90
N PHE A 122 -7.65 5.00 5.17
CA PHE A 122 -6.99 4.27 6.26
C PHE A 122 -6.95 2.76 5.98
N PHE A 123 -8.09 2.15 5.63
CA PHE A 123 -8.12 0.73 5.32
C PHE A 123 -7.27 0.36 4.11
N ALA A 124 -7.21 1.21 3.08
CA ALA A 124 -6.33 0.96 1.93
C ALA A 124 -4.85 0.93 2.34
N LYS A 125 -4.39 1.91 3.14
CA LYS A 125 -3.02 1.96 3.65
C LYS A 125 -2.70 0.80 4.60
N LEU A 126 -3.66 0.44 5.46
CA LEU A 126 -3.51 -0.68 6.39
C LEU A 126 -3.40 -2.03 5.66
N GLU A 127 -4.21 -2.25 4.63
CA GLU A 127 -4.15 -3.46 3.81
C GLU A 127 -2.83 -3.57 3.05
N GLU A 128 -2.35 -2.46 2.50
CA GLU A 128 -1.05 -2.38 1.84
C GLU A 128 0.09 -2.72 2.80
N PHE A 129 0.09 -2.12 4.00
CA PHE A 129 1.06 -2.42 5.05
C PHE A 129 1.07 -3.91 5.42
N LEU A 130 -0.10 -4.49 5.73
CA LEU A 130 -0.19 -5.91 6.10
C LEU A 130 0.27 -6.83 4.98
N GLN A 131 -0.01 -6.48 3.73
CA GLN A 131 0.43 -7.25 2.57
C GLN A 131 1.95 -7.20 2.41
N ASN A 132 2.57 -6.03 2.64
CA ASN A 132 4.02 -5.86 2.59
C ASN A 132 4.73 -6.63 3.72
N VAL A 133 4.18 -6.59 4.94
CA VAL A 133 4.69 -7.39 6.07
C VAL A 133 4.56 -8.88 5.77
N LYS A 134 3.43 -9.31 5.19
CA LYS A 134 3.21 -10.71 4.81
C LYS A 134 4.22 -11.20 3.78
N ILE A 135 4.47 -10.42 2.73
CA ILE A 135 5.48 -10.74 1.70
C ILE A 135 6.86 -10.86 2.36
N THR A 136 7.24 -9.87 3.18
CA THR A 136 8.54 -9.84 3.86
C THR A 136 8.74 -11.08 4.75
N LEU A 137 7.72 -11.49 5.51
CA LEU A 137 7.77 -12.70 6.33
C LEU A 137 7.89 -13.97 5.49
N GLN A 138 7.12 -14.09 4.40
CA GLN A 138 7.22 -15.23 3.48
C GLN A 138 8.60 -15.34 2.84
N GLU A 139 9.19 -14.22 2.45
CA GLU A 139 10.56 -14.17 1.93
C GLU A 139 11.59 -14.61 2.97
N LYS A 140 11.45 -14.17 4.24
CA LYS A 140 12.32 -14.61 5.34
C LYS A 140 12.17 -16.11 5.65
N ILE A 141 10.94 -16.64 5.64
CA ILE A 141 10.70 -18.07 5.85
C ILE A 141 11.34 -18.89 4.71
N ALA A 142 11.19 -18.44 3.46
CA ALA A 142 11.78 -19.11 2.30
C ALA A 142 13.32 -19.10 2.32
N GLN A 143 13.95 -18.13 3.00
CA GLN A 143 15.40 -18.07 3.18
C GLN A 143 15.93 -19.00 4.29
N ILE A 144 15.08 -19.42 5.23
CA ILE A 144 15.49 -20.21 6.43
C ILE A 144 15.05 -21.68 6.33
N ALA A 145 14.00 -22.00 5.56
CA ALA A 145 13.60 -23.38 5.32
C ALA A 145 14.75 -24.16 4.62
N PRO A 146 15.07 -25.39 5.06
CA PRO A 146 16.10 -26.19 4.39
C PRO A 146 15.67 -26.43 2.94
N PRO A 147 16.60 -26.35 1.97
CA PRO A 147 16.28 -26.47 0.56
C PRO A 147 15.72 -27.86 0.30
N ALA A 148 14.41 -27.96 0.15
CA ALA A 148 13.80 -29.06 -0.56
C ALA A 148 14.36 -29.00 -1.99
N GLN A 149 15.21 -29.99 -2.32
CA GLN A 149 15.75 -30.35 -3.64
C GLN A 149 15.69 -29.27 -4.73
N GLU A 150 16.88 -28.82 -5.14
CA GLU A 150 17.18 -27.99 -6.31
C GLU A 150 16.08 -27.90 -7.38
N GLN A 151 15.27 -26.85 -7.32
CA GLN A 151 14.65 -26.23 -8.48
C GLN A 151 15.05 -24.75 -8.56
N LYS A 152 16.15 -24.54 -9.28
CA LYS A 152 16.68 -23.30 -9.90
C LYS A 152 16.20 -21.94 -9.32
N PRO A 153 17.12 -21.09 -8.80
CA PRO A 153 16.85 -19.68 -8.46
C PRO A 153 16.37 -18.82 -9.65
N GLN A 154 16.42 -19.34 -10.87
CA GLN A 154 15.90 -18.72 -12.09
C GLN A 154 14.37 -18.51 -12.09
N SER A 155 13.62 -19.32 -11.32
CA SER A 155 12.14 -19.23 -11.26
C SER A 155 11.65 -18.08 -10.38
N LEU A 156 12.35 -17.76 -9.29
CA LEU A 156 11.98 -16.72 -8.33
C LEU A 156 12.22 -15.31 -8.89
N GLN A 157 13.33 -15.11 -9.61
CA GLN A 157 13.60 -13.83 -10.28
C GLN A 157 12.60 -13.58 -11.43
N GLN A 158 12.24 -14.62 -12.19
CA GLN A 158 11.19 -14.55 -13.21
C GLN A 158 9.80 -14.31 -12.61
N ALA A 159 9.47 -14.90 -11.46
CA ALA A 159 8.21 -14.64 -10.76
C ALA A 159 8.11 -13.19 -10.27
N LYS A 160 9.21 -12.62 -9.76
CA LYS A 160 9.28 -11.21 -9.35
C LYS A 160 9.11 -10.26 -10.55
N GLN A 161 9.81 -10.51 -11.65
CA GLN A 161 9.63 -9.71 -12.88
C GLN A 161 8.20 -9.82 -13.45
N GLN A 162 7.60 -11.02 -13.44
CA GLN A 162 6.23 -11.21 -13.91
C GLN A 162 5.21 -10.49 -13.02
N ALA A 163 5.42 -10.45 -11.70
CA ALA A 163 4.58 -9.70 -10.79
C ALA A 163 4.63 -8.19 -11.08
N ILE A 164 5.82 -7.64 -11.34
CA ILE A 164 6.00 -6.23 -11.71
C ILE A 164 5.30 -5.93 -13.05
N LYS A 165 5.48 -6.78 -14.07
CA LYS A 165 4.79 -6.64 -15.37
C LYS A 165 3.26 -6.61 -15.20
N ASN A 166 2.71 -7.51 -14.38
CA ASN A 166 1.28 -7.55 -14.10
C ASN A 166 0.80 -6.30 -13.36
N LYS A 167 1.59 -5.77 -12.41
CA LYS A 167 1.28 -4.51 -11.73
C LYS A 167 1.23 -3.34 -12.71
N ILE A 168 2.24 -3.19 -13.57
CA ILE A 168 2.30 -2.09 -14.54
C ILE A 168 1.16 -2.18 -15.56
N ALA A 169 0.82 -3.38 -16.05
CA ALA A 169 -0.32 -3.57 -16.94
C ALA A 169 -1.66 -3.15 -16.30
N ASN A 170 -1.85 -3.45 -15.01
CA ASN A 170 -3.03 -3.01 -14.26
C ASN A 170 -3.06 -1.49 -14.08
N ILE A 171 -1.91 -0.88 -13.75
CA ILE A 171 -1.76 0.59 -13.68
C ILE A 171 -2.16 1.22 -15.02
N ARG A 172 -1.67 0.70 -16.14
CA ARG A 172 -2.01 1.24 -17.47
C ARG A 172 -3.50 1.08 -17.79
N SER A 173 -4.08 -0.06 -17.48
CA SER A 173 -5.53 -0.28 -17.66
C SER A 173 -6.36 0.75 -16.87
N ASN A 174 -6.01 0.98 -15.60
CA ASN A 174 -6.68 1.99 -14.77
C ASN A 174 -6.42 3.41 -15.28
N PHE A 175 -5.19 3.72 -15.68
CA PHE A 175 -4.83 5.00 -16.26
C PHE A 175 -5.67 5.31 -17.49
N ASN A 176 -5.74 4.39 -18.47
CA ASN A 176 -6.55 4.59 -19.68
C ASN A 176 -8.04 4.78 -19.39
N LYS A 177 -8.58 4.03 -18.42
CA LYS A 177 -9.98 4.16 -17.99
C LYS A 177 -10.26 5.54 -17.37
N LEU A 178 -9.39 5.99 -16.47
CA LEU A 178 -9.57 7.22 -15.71
C LEU A 178 -9.19 8.47 -16.52
N LYS A 179 -8.24 8.34 -17.47
CA LYS A 179 -7.84 9.39 -18.43
C LYS A 179 -9.05 9.94 -19.16
N GLY A 180 -9.87 9.09 -19.79
CA GLY A 180 -11.07 9.54 -20.50
C GLY A 180 -12.09 10.26 -19.60
N GLN A 181 -12.23 9.83 -18.34
CA GLN A 181 -13.13 10.46 -17.38
C GLN A 181 -12.64 11.86 -16.95
N LEU A 182 -11.34 11.99 -16.67
CA LEU A 182 -10.72 13.26 -16.28
C LEU A 182 -10.60 14.23 -17.45
N GLU A 183 -10.33 13.76 -18.67
CA GLU A 183 -10.42 14.59 -19.88
C GLU A 183 -11.85 15.10 -20.07
N GLY A 184 -12.86 14.26 -19.82
CA GLY A 184 -14.27 14.66 -19.81
C GLY A 184 -14.54 15.80 -18.83
N ILE A 185 -14.08 15.66 -17.58
CA ILE A 185 -14.18 16.69 -16.54
C ILE A 185 -13.46 17.98 -16.97
N ALA A 186 -12.24 17.88 -17.50
CA ALA A 186 -11.44 19.03 -17.93
C ALA A 186 -12.12 19.83 -19.06
N ASN A 187 -12.87 19.13 -19.92
CA ASN A 187 -13.63 19.71 -21.01
C ASN A 187 -15.04 20.19 -20.59
N MET A 188 -15.44 20.02 -19.32
CA MET A 188 -16.74 20.52 -18.87
C MET A 188 -16.75 22.06 -18.79
N PRO A 189 -17.83 22.71 -19.27
CA PRO A 189 -18.06 24.14 -19.08
C PRO A 189 -18.02 24.56 -17.62
N ALA A 190 -17.43 25.72 -17.32
CA ALA A 190 -17.23 26.19 -15.94
C ALA A 190 -18.53 26.25 -15.09
N PHE A 191 -19.68 26.52 -15.71
CA PHE A 191 -20.97 26.57 -14.99
C PHE A 191 -21.43 25.20 -14.46
N LEU A 192 -21.01 24.09 -15.08
CA LEU A 192 -21.34 22.74 -14.61
C LEU A 192 -20.50 22.34 -13.39
N TRP A 193 -19.36 22.98 -13.17
CA TRP A 193 -18.44 22.64 -12.07
C TRP A 193 -18.96 23.04 -10.69
N GLN A 194 -19.92 23.97 -10.65
CA GLN A 194 -20.56 24.42 -9.42
C GLN A 194 -21.80 23.59 -9.07
N GLN A 195 -22.16 22.61 -9.90
CA GLN A 195 -23.24 21.68 -9.56
C GLN A 195 -22.71 20.60 -8.62
N ASP A 196 -23.38 20.39 -7.49
CA ASP A 196 -22.94 19.48 -6.43
C ASP A 196 -22.71 18.04 -6.94
N THR A 197 -23.57 17.57 -7.83
CA THR A 197 -23.49 16.23 -8.44
C THR A 197 -22.24 16.06 -9.31
N VAL A 198 -21.85 17.11 -10.04
CA VAL A 198 -20.63 17.15 -10.87
C VAL A 198 -19.39 17.26 -9.99
N GLY A 199 -19.46 18.06 -8.91
CA GLY A 199 -18.40 18.19 -7.92
C GLY A 199 -18.07 16.87 -7.21
N ALA A 200 -19.10 16.13 -6.79
CA ALA A 200 -18.94 14.81 -6.16
C ALA A 200 -18.31 13.78 -7.11
N SER A 201 -18.83 13.68 -8.34
CA SER A 201 -18.31 12.75 -9.36
C SER A 201 -16.85 13.07 -9.75
N ARG A 202 -16.51 14.36 -9.86
CA ARG A 202 -15.14 14.82 -10.07
C ARG A 202 -14.22 14.37 -8.93
N ASN A 203 -14.58 14.69 -7.69
CA ASN A 203 -13.75 14.36 -6.53
C ASN A 203 -13.54 12.84 -6.42
N GLN A 204 -14.58 12.03 -6.68
CA GLN A 204 -14.45 10.58 -6.73
C GLN A 204 -13.50 10.10 -7.83
N THR A 205 -13.55 10.71 -9.02
CA THR A 205 -12.68 10.36 -10.15
C THR A 205 -11.23 10.75 -9.87
N LEU A 206 -10.99 11.93 -9.29
CA LEU A 206 -9.65 12.40 -8.86
C LEU A 206 -9.05 11.51 -7.78
N THR A 207 -9.83 11.15 -6.76
CA THR A 207 -9.42 10.22 -5.71
C THR A 207 -9.08 8.85 -6.29
N SER A 208 -9.91 8.35 -7.20
CA SER A 208 -9.68 7.07 -7.89
C SER A 208 -8.39 7.10 -8.71
N PHE A 209 -8.09 8.21 -9.37
CA PHE A 209 -6.86 8.40 -10.14
C PHE A 209 -5.63 8.40 -9.26
N ARG A 210 -5.66 9.17 -8.16
CA ARG A 210 -4.57 9.20 -7.19
C ARG A 210 -4.25 7.81 -6.64
N ILE A 211 -5.27 7.08 -6.22
CA ILE A 211 -5.12 5.75 -5.61
C ILE A 211 -4.68 4.71 -6.65
N ASN A 212 -5.35 4.63 -7.79
CA ASN A 212 -5.19 3.49 -8.72
C ASN A 212 -4.11 3.70 -9.78
N VAL A 213 -3.58 4.92 -9.91
CA VAL A 213 -2.51 5.23 -10.86
C VAL A 213 -1.27 5.68 -10.10
N LEU A 214 -1.30 6.83 -9.44
CA LEU A 214 -0.08 7.45 -8.90
C LEU A 214 0.53 6.74 -7.71
N ASN A 215 -0.31 6.28 -6.76
CA ASN A 215 0.19 5.56 -5.59
C ASN A 215 0.79 4.23 -6.02
N ARG A 216 0.10 3.55 -6.95
CA ARG A 216 0.59 2.29 -7.53
C ARG A 216 1.85 2.47 -8.38
N LEU A 217 2.05 3.63 -9.00
CA LEU A 217 3.30 3.95 -9.68
C LEU A 217 4.49 4.01 -8.71
N SER A 218 4.29 4.45 -7.46
CA SER A 218 5.36 4.40 -6.45
C SER A 218 5.78 2.97 -6.10
N GLU A 219 4.88 2.00 -6.21
CA GLU A 219 5.21 0.59 -5.93
C GLU A 219 6.13 -0.03 -7.00
N VAL A 220 6.18 0.56 -8.20
CA VAL A 220 6.94 0.04 -9.35
C VAL A 220 8.09 0.96 -9.76
N ALA A 221 8.13 2.20 -9.27
CA ALA A 221 9.23 3.14 -9.40
C ALA A 221 10.35 2.80 -8.39
N VAL A 222 11.20 1.84 -8.76
CA VAL A 222 12.19 1.25 -7.84
C VAL A 222 13.49 2.06 -7.75
N ASP A 223 13.83 2.82 -8.80
CA ASP A 223 15.04 3.64 -8.82
C ASP A 223 14.77 5.13 -8.49
N GLU A 224 15.82 5.81 -8.05
CA GLU A 224 15.76 7.20 -7.57
C GLU A 224 15.27 8.16 -8.66
N THR A 225 15.66 7.93 -9.91
CA THR A 225 15.21 8.72 -11.07
C THR A 225 13.71 8.55 -11.35
N ASP A 226 13.18 7.33 -11.20
CA ASP A 226 11.74 7.07 -11.34
C ASP A 226 10.95 7.73 -10.21
N GLN A 227 11.50 7.73 -8.98
CA GLN A 227 10.87 8.41 -7.84
C GLN A 227 10.88 9.93 -7.99
N GLU A 228 11.97 10.53 -8.46
CA GLU A 228 12.06 11.96 -8.77
C GLU A 228 11.08 12.36 -9.89
N THR A 229 10.99 11.55 -10.94
CA THR A 229 10.05 11.78 -12.04
C THR A 229 8.60 11.71 -11.55
N LEU A 230 8.26 10.70 -10.75
CA LEU A 230 6.93 10.56 -10.17
C LEU A 230 6.61 11.68 -9.18
N GLN A 231 7.59 12.13 -8.39
CA GLN A 231 7.44 13.26 -7.48
C GLN A 231 7.20 14.56 -8.25
N SER A 232 7.93 14.80 -9.34
CA SER A 232 7.69 15.94 -10.23
C SER A 232 6.30 15.91 -10.86
N ILE A 233 5.81 14.72 -11.24
CA ILE A 233 4.44 14.54 -11.72
C ILE A 233 3.44 14.92 -10.62
N ARG A 234 3.62 14.42 -9.39
CA ARG A 234 2.78 14.70 -8.20
C ARG A 234 2.74 16.18 -7.81
N GLU A 235 3.88 16.86 -7.87
CA GLU A 235 3.95 18.29 -7.53
C GLU A 235 3.24 19.15 -8.58
N ASN A 236 3.23 18.69 -9.83
CA ASN A 236 2.52 19.33 -10.93
C ASN A 236 1.08 18.82 -11.09
N GLU A 237 0.59 17.96 -10.18
CA GLU A 237 -0.71 17.35 -10.33
C GLU A 237 -1.88 18.27 -10.01
N LEU A 238 -2.89 18.17 -10.87
CA LEU A 238 -4.33 18.29 -10.62
C LEU A 238 -4.83 19.52 -9.83
N SER A 239 -3.96 20.44 -9.41
CA SER A 239 -4.32 21.70 -8.73
C SER A 239 -5.34 22.46 -9.57
N CYS A 240 -5.18 22.47 -10.90
CA CYS A 240 -6.13 23.02 -11.86
C CYS A 240 -7.51 22.29 -11.91
N LEU A 241 -7.59 21.04 -11.44
CA LEU A 241 -8.84 20.27 -11.29
C LEU A 241 -9.42 20.36 -9.87
N TYR A 242 -8.63 20.79 -8.88
CA TYR A 242 -9.10 21.11 -7.53
C TYR A 242 -9.59 22.56 -7.39
N HIS A 243 -9.13 23.48 -8.25
CA HIS A 243 -9.45 24.91 -8.20
C HIS A 243 -10.17 25.41 -9.49
N PRO A 244 -11.42 25.01 -9.71
CA PRO A 244 -12.18 25.42 -10.92
C PRO A 244 -12.42 26.91 -11.08
N ALA A 245 -12.47 27.63 -9.97
CA ALA A 245 -12.83 29.05 -9.94
C ALA A 245 -11.70 29.94 -10.49
N ASP A 246 -10.46 29.46 -10.40
CA ASP A 246 -9.28 30.31 -10.60
C ASP A 246 -8.55 30.05 -11.93
N ASP A 247 -8.83 28.94 -12.62
CA ASP A 247 -8.15 28.58 -13.87
C ASP A 247 -9.02 28.68 -15.12
N PRO A 248 -8.61 29.46 -16.15
CA PRO A 248 -9.30 29.53 -17.43
C PRO A 248 -9.44 28.15 -18.10
N PHE A 249 -10.58 27.91 -18.75
CA PHE A 249 -10.89 26.64 -19.43
C PHE A 249 -9.75 26.05 -20.28
N ASN A 250 -9.09 26.90 -21.08
CA ASN A 250 -7.99 26.49 -21.95
C ASN A 250 -6.70 26.10 -21.19
N ARG A 251 -6.46 26.71 -20.02
CA ARG A 251 -5.33 26.40 -19.16
C ARG A 251 -5.51 25.01 -18.54
N ARG A 252 -6.69 24.74 -17.96
CA ARG A 252 -7.03 23.43 -17.39
C ARG A 252 -6.87 22.29 -18.38
N ARG A 253 -7.39 22.45 -19.60
CA ARG A 253 -7.25 21.44 -20.66
C ARG A 253 -5.77 21.21 -21.03
N GLY A 254 -4.98 22.29 -21.09
CA GLY A 254 -3.54 22.21 -21.34
C GLY A 254 -2.79 21.48 -20.21
N ASP A 255 -3.11 21.78 -18.96
CA ASP A 255 -2.49 21.17 -17.78
C ASP A 255 -2.80 19.67 -17.68
N VAL A 256 -4.09 19.31 -17.83
CA VAL A 256 -4.54 17.92 -17.83
C VAL A 256 -3.88 17.12 -18.96
N LYS A 257 -3.79 17.72 -20.16
CA LYS A 257 -3.10 17.08 -21.28
C LYS A 257 -1.61 16.83 -20.97
N ARG A 258 -0.90 17.85 -20.46
CA ARG A 258 0.52 17.72 -20.10
C ARG A 258 0.75 16.66 -19.04
N LEU A 259 -0.11 16.60 -18.02
CA LEU A 259 -0.07 15.57 -17.00
C LEU A 259 -0.21 14.17 -17.60
N PHE A 260 -1.20 13.96 -18.49
CA PHE A 260 -1.41 12.66 -19.11
C PHE A 260 -0.30 12.28 -20.08
N ASP A 261 0.24 13.22 -20.85
CA ASP A 261 1.40 12.96 -21.72
C ASP A 261 2.63 12.55 -20.89
N ALA A 262 2.86 13.20 -19.74
CA ALA A 262 3.95 12.86 -18.82
C ALA A 262 3.76 11.48 -18.19
N LEU A 263 2.54 11.16 -17.73
CA LEU A 263 2.22 9.85 -17.16
C LEU A 263 2.32 8.72 -18.19
N ASP A 264 1.82 8.91 -19.41
CA ASP A 264 1.93 7.90 -20.47
C ASP A 264 3.40 7.57 -20.74
N SER A 265 4.23 8.62 -20.91
CA SER A 265 5.68 8.48 -21.11
C SER A 265 6.39 7.82 -19.94
N PHE A 266 5.93 8.07 -18.70
CA PHE A 266 6.51 7.45 -17.51
C PHE A 266 6.14 5.96 -17.42
N ILE A 267 4.86 5.60 -17.61
CA ILE A 267 4.43 4.20 -17.61
C ILE A 267 5.14 3.45 -18.75
N ASP A 268 5.33 4.06 -19.93
CA ASP A 268 6.08 3.46 -21.05
C ASP A 268 7.55 3.17 -20.69
N THR A 269 8.12 4.02 -19.86
CA THR A 269 9.49 3.85 -19.37
C THR A 269 9.56 2.68 -18.38
N LEU A 270 8.62 2.60 -17.44
CA LEU A 270 8.53 1.49 -16.49
C LEU A 270 8.27 0.15 -17.19
N GLU A 271 7.41 0.11 -18.20
CA GLU A 271 7.16 -1.10 -19.01
C GLU A 271 8.42 -1.57 -19.73
N ARG A 272 9.17 -0.64 -20.34
CA ARG A 272 10.44 -0.95 -20.99
C ARG A 272 11.47 -1.47 -19.99
N LYS A 273 11.59 -0.86 -18.81
CA LYS A 273 12.48 -1.31 -17.74
C LYS A 273 12.08 -2.70 -17.21
N ALA A 274 10.79 -2.97 -17.02
CA ALA A 274 10.31 -4.27 -16.55
C ALA A 274 10.44 -5.39 -17.61
N ALA A 275 10.51 -5.04 -18.89
CA ALA A 275 10.74 -5.98 -19.98
C ALA A 275 12.21 -6.41 -20.12
N GLN A 276 13.14 -5.58 -19.66
CA GLN A 276 14.59 -5.83 -19.63
C GLN A 276 14.99 -6.64 -18.40
#